data_AF-A0A1F6LUY4-F1
#
_entry.id   AF-A0A1F6LUY4-F1
#
_cell.length_a   1.000
_cell.length_b   1.000
_cell.length_c   1.000
_cell.angle_alpha   90.00
_cell.angle_beta   90.00
_cell.angle_gamma   90.00
#
_symmetry.space_group_name_H-M   'P 1'
#
loop_
_entity.id
_entity.type
_entity.pdbx_description
1 polymer ?
#
loop_
_entity_poly.entity_id
_entity_poly.type
_entity_poly.pdbx_seq_one_letter_code
_entity_poly.pdbx_strand_id
1 'polypeptide(L)'
;MAFLGYLGVFLSSVFLLLWSVQYAGIYDVKGAVQPLLARLPFVGYTVAEERLTPAELQKRELERIQEAIAEKEQVLANKELELSEREKSLMHESEMLEQRRRQIREIENKLAEQARLEESRDRRLNRLVEIYTAMPPDAAAKQLEGQEDGLVVDLLQRMRADIVAIILAQMPRERATALTLKMGRPETVTQ
;
A
#
# COMPACT_ATOMS: atom_id res chain seq x y z
N MET A 1 -69.88 35.29 26.55
CA MET A 1 -68.95 34.57 25.66
C MET A 1 -67.46 34.70 26.04
N ALA A 2 -67.05 35.53 27.00
CA ALA A 2 -65.62 35.64 27.39
C ALA A 2 -65.18 34.63 28.48
N PHE A 3 -66.09 34.14 29.33
CA PHE A 3 -65.77 33.19 30.42
C PHE A 3 -65.39 31.79 29.93
N LEU A 4 -65.95 31.32 28.81
CA LEU A 4 -65.62 30.00 28.24
C LEU A 4 -64.19 29.96 27.68
N GLY A 5 -63.69 31.10 27.18
CA GLY A 5 -62.32 31.20 26.66
C GLY A 5 -61.27 31.17 27.77
N TYR A 6 -61.53 31.85 28.90
CA TYR A 6 -60.60 31.87 30.03
C TYR A 6 -60.48 30.51 30.72
N LEU A 7 -61.55 29.72 30.77
CA LEU A 7 -61.51 28.36 31.33
C LEU A 7 -60.59 27.44 30.52
N GLY A 8 -60.60 27.56 29.19
CA GLY A 8 -59.69 26.81 28.31
C GLY A 8 -58.23 27.19 28.49
N VAL A 9 -57.95 28.50 28.64
CA VAL A 9 -56.58 28.99 28.87
C VAL A 9 -56.08 28.60 30.27
N PHE A 10 -56.95 28.59 31.28
CA PHE A 10 -56.61 28.16 32.64
C PHE A 10 -56.30 26.66 32.68
N LEU A 11 -57.11 25.83 32.02
CA LEU A 11 -56.85 24.39 31.90
C LEU A 11 -55.54 24.09 31.16
N SER A 12 -55.25 24.83 30.08
CA SER A 12 -53.98 24.69 29.36
C SER A 12 -52.78 25.15 30.19
N SER A 13 -52.92 26.20 31.00
CA SER A 13 -51.87 26.70 31.89
C SER A 13 -51.57 25.70 33.01
N VAL A 14 -52.61 25.13 33.62
CA VAL A 14 -52.46 24.06 34.63
C VAL A 14 -51.85 22.80 34.02
N PHE A 15 -52.21 22.47 32.77
CA PHE A 15 -51.64 21.34 32.04
C PHE A 15 -50.16 21.55 31.70
N LEU A 16 -49.77 22.77 31.31
CA LEU A 16 -48.37 23.14 31.07
C LEU A 16 -47.54 23.16 32.36
N LEU A 17 -48.13 23.59 33.47
CA LEU A 17 -47.50 23.51 34.80
C LEU A 17 -47.33 22.06 35.27
N LEU A 18 -48.28 21.18 34.95
CA LEU A 18 -48.17 19.74 35.22
C LEU A 18 -47.15 19.06 34.32
N TRP A 19 -47.03 19.48 33.06
CA TRP A 19 -46.07 18.91 32.11
C TRP A 19 -44.63 19.38 32.38
N SER A 20 -44.43 20.64 32.81
CA SER A 20 -43.11 21.13 33.19
C SER A 20 -42.51 20.39 34.39
N VAL A 21 -43.37 19.90 35.29
CA VAL A 21 -42.99 19.07 36.44
C VAL A 21 -42.48 17.68 36.02
N GLN A 22 -42.84 17.16 34.84
CA GLN A 22 -42.36 15.84 34.38
C GLN A 22 -41.00 15.87 33.66
N TYR A 23 -40.51 17.04 33.22
CA TYR A 23 -39.27 17.13 32.43
C TYR A 23 -38.00 17.29 33.29
N ALA A 24 -38.15 17.70 34.55
CA ALA A 24 -37.07 17.71 35.54
C ALA A 24 -37.21 16.44 36.39
N GLY A 25 -36.40 15.41 36.14
CA GLY A 25 -36.40 14.12 36.83
C GLY A 25 -36.01 14.17 38.33
N ILE A 26 -36.60 15.09 39.08
CA ILE A 26 -36.46 15.32 40.50
C ILE A 26 -37.89 15.55 40.99
N TYR A 27 -38.34 14.70 41.91
CA TYR A 27 -39.67 14.60 42.56
C TYR A 27 -40.59 13.49 42.05
N ASP A 28 -40.80 12.53 42.97
CA ASP A 28 -41.67 11.37 42.86
C ASP A 28 -43.14 11.80 42.77
N VAL A 29 -43.67 11.82 41.55
CA VAL A 29 -45.08 12.13 41.26
C VAL A 29 -46.03 11.21 42.02
N LYS A 30 -45.57 10.02 42.47
CA LYS A 30 -46.35 9.08 43.27
C LYS A 30 -46.58 9.58 44.70
N GLY A 31 -45.65 10.36 45.28
CA GLY A 31 -45.75 10.89 46.65
C GLY A 31 -46.70 12.07 46.81
N ALA A 32 -46.84 12.90 45.77
CA ALA A 32 -47.74 14.07 45.79
C ALA A 32 -49.21 13.70 45.54
N VAL A 33 -49.47 12.61 44.79
CA VAL A 33 -50.83 12.11 44.54
C VAL A 33 -51.30 11.11 45.61
N GLN A 34 -50.38 10.53 46.39
CA GLN A 34 -50.66 9.58 47.47
C GLN A 34 -51.68 10.08 48.52
N PRO A 35 -51.55 11.29 49.11
CA PRO A 35 -52.51 11.76 50.12
C PRO A 35 -53.86 12.18 49.52
N LEU A 36 -53.92 12.44 48.21
CA LEU A 36 -55.14 12.81 47.51
C LEU A 36 -55.94 11.57 47.08
N LEU A 37 -55.26 10.50 46.66
CA LEU A 37 -55.88 9.21 46.36
C LEU A 37 -56.30 8.42 47.59
N ALA A 38 -55.61 8.58 48.73
CA ALA A 38 -55.97 7.93 49.99
C ALA A 38 -57.32 8.40 50.58
N ARG A 39 -57.91 9.50 50.06
CA ARG A 39 -59.23 10.00 50.46
C ARG A 39 -60.38 9.49 49.59
N LEU A 40 -60.10 8.68 48.57
CA LEU A 40 -61.13 8.04 47.74
C LEU A 40 -61.23 6.55 48.14
N PRO A 41 -62.30 6.12 48.81
CA PRO A 41 -62.45 4.74 49.31
C PRO A 41 -62.69 3.69 48.22
N PHE A 42 -62.47 4.00 46.93
CA PHE A 42 -62.86 3.12 45.83
C PHE A 42 -61.84 2.94 44.70
N VAL A 43 -60.58 3.38 44.87
CA VAL A 43 -59.55 3.16 43.85
C VAL A 43 -58.56 2.10 44.34
N GLY A 44 -58.99 0.85 44.27
CA GLY A 44 -58.12 -0.31 44.33
C GLY A 44 -57.33 -0.42 43.03
N TYR A 45 -56.16 0.21 42.95
CA TYR A 45 -55.20 -0.14 41.92
C TYR A 45 -54.57 -1.48 42.28
N THR A 46 -55.11 -2.55 41.73
CA THR A 46 -54.34 -3.75 41.44
C THR A 46 -53.32 -3.38 40.37
N VAL A 47 -52.23 -2.74 40.77
CA VAL A 47 -50.97 -2.96 40.06
C VAL A 47 -50.65 -4.40 40.37
N ALA A 48 -50.95 -5.31 39.44
CA ALA A 48 -50.30 -6.60 39.41
C ALA A 48 -48.80 -6.30 39.22
N GLU A 49 -48.10 -6.03 40.33
CA GLU A 49 -46.67 -6.24 40.38
C GLU A 49 -46.52 -7.72 40.08
N GLU A 50 -46.13 -8.03 38.85
CA GLU A 50 -45.60 -9.32 38.47
C GLU A 50 -44.31 -9.50 39.30
N ARG A 51 -44.49 -9.85 40.58
CA ARG A 51 -43.41 -10.10 41.53
C ARG A 51 -42.81 -11.42 41.10
N LEU A 52 -41.85 -11.34 40.19
CA LEU A 52 -40.98 -12.45 39.85
C LEU A 52 -40.45 -13.04 41.16
N THR A 53 -40.61 -14.35 41.31
CA THR A 53 -40.03 -15.06 42.44
C THR A 53 -38.50 -14.94 42.37
N PRO A 54 -37.80 -15.00 43.52
CA PRO A 54 -36.33 -14.95 43.52
C PRO A 54 -35.67 -15.96 42.57
N ALA A 55 -36.30 -17.12 42.34
CA ALA A 55 -35.85 -18.14 41.40
C ALA A 55 -36.00 -17.73 39.92
N GLU A 56 -37.08 -17.02 39.55
CA GLU A 56 -37.28 -16.52 38.19
C GLU A 56 -36.32 -15.38 37.84
N LEU A 57 -35.98 -14.54 38.83
CA LEU A 57 -34.95 -13.50 38.67
C LEU A 57 -33.57 -14.10 38.40
N GLN A 58 -33.18 -15.12 39.17
CA GLN A 58 -31.92 -15.84 38.96
C GLN A 58 -31.86 -16.53 37.61
N LYS A 59 -32.97 -17.15 37.17
CA LYS A 59 -33.04 -17.79 35.85
C LYS A 59 -32.85 -16.77 34.72
N ARG A 60 -33.53 -15.62 34.78
CA ARG A 60 -33.35 -14.54 33.79
C ARG A 60 -31.94 -13.96 33.80
N GLU A 61 -31.31 -13.83 34.96
CA GLU A 61 -29.93 -13.38 35.07
C GLU A 61 -28.96 -14.39 34.43
N LEU A 62 -29.17 -15.68 34.66
CA LEU A 62 -28.39 -16.74 34.03
C LEU A 62 -28.56 -16.77 32.50
N GLU A 63 -29.79 -16.62 32.01
CA GLU A 63 -30.09 -16.51 30.57
C GLU A 63 -29.37 -15.30 29.95
N ARG A 64 -29.41 -14.12 30.59
CA ARG A 64 -28.68 -12.93 30.12
C ARG A 64 -27.18 -13.13 30.09
N ILE A 65 -26.62 -13.80 31.11
CA ILE A 65 -25.18 -14.09 31.15
C ILE A 65 -24.81 -15.06 30.03
N GLN A 66 -25.62 -16.09 29.78
CA GLN A 66 -25.40 -17.04 28.68
C GLN A 66 -25.46 -16.36 27.31
N GLU A 67 -26.45 -15.50 27.08
CA GLU A 67 -26.55 -14.70 25.86
C GLU A 67 -25.32 -13.79 25.67
N ALA A 68 -24.89 -13.10 26.73
CA ALA A 68 -23.71 -12.23 26.68
C ALA A 68 -22.40 -13.00 26.45
N ILE A 69 -22.29 -14.23 26.96
CA ILE A 69 -21.15 -15.11 26.68
C ILE A 69 -21.18 -15.55 25.23
N ALA A 70 -22.33 -16.02 24.72
CA ALA A 70 -22.49 -16.47 23.34
C ALA A 70 -22.17 -15.34 22.34
N GLU A 71 -22.63 -14.11 22.61
CA GLU A 71 -22.30 -12.95 21.79
C GLU A 71 -20.78 -12.68 21.77
N LYS A 72 -20.13 -12.74 22.94
CA LYS A 72 -18.68 -12.56 23.03
C LYS A 72 -17.90 -13.66 22.33
N GLU A 73 -18.32 -14.91 22.45
CA GLU A 73 -17.71 -16.04 21.75
C GLU A 73 -17.82 -15.87 20.23
N GLN A 74 -18.97 -15.42 19.73
CA GLN A 74 -19.15 -15.14 18.31
C GLN A 74 -18.24 -13.99 17.83
N VAL A 75 -18.14 -12.90 18.60
CA VAL A 75 -17.24 -11.79 18.28
C VAL A 75 -15.78 -12.24 18.29
N LEU A 76 -15.38 -13.07 19.25
CA LEU A 76 -14.02 -13.61 19.33
C LEU A 76 -13.72 -14.53 18.14
N ALA A 77 -14.63 -15.45 17.81
CA ALA A 77 -14.48 -16.35 16.65
C ALA A 77 -14.32 -15.56 15.34
N ASN A 78 -15.11 -14.49 15.15
CA ASN A 78 -14.99 -13.64 13.97
C ASN A 78 -13.65 -12.91 13.91
N LYS A 79 -13.15 -12.42 15.06
CA LYS A 79 -11.84 -11.76 15.14
C LYS A 79 -10.70 -12.74 14.90
N GLU A 80 -10.78 -13.96 15.40
CA GLU A 80 -9.79 -15.00 15.15
C GLU A 80 -9.72 -15.36 13.67
N LEU A 81 -10.88 -15.46 13.00
CA LEU A 81 -10.93 -15.68 11.55
C LEU A 81 -10.27 -14.52 10.80
N GLU A 82 -10.64 -13.28 11.12
CA GLU A 82 -10.08 -12.08 10.48
C GLU A 82 -8.56 -11.98 10.69
N LEU A 83 -8.07 -12.27 11.90
CA LEU A 83 -6.64 -12.29 12.20
C LEU A 83 -5.93 -13.39 11.42
N SER A 84 -6.50 -14.59 11.34
CA SER A 84 -5.92 -15.69 10.56
C SER A 84 -5.81 -15.35 9.07
N GLU A 85 -6.82 -14.69 8.50
CA GLU A 85 -6.78 -14.24 7.10
C GLU A 85 -5.71 -13.17 6.88
N ARG A 86 -5.60 -12.19 7.79
CA ARG A 86 -4.56 -11.16 7.75
C ARG A 86 -3.16 -11.75 7.88
N GLU A 87 -2.96 -12.69 8.79
CA GLU A 87 -1.68 -13.39 8.96
C GLU A 87 -1.26 -14.12 7.68
N LYS A 88 -2.18 -14.85 7.04
CA LYS A 88 -1.91 -15.52 5.76
C LYS A 88 -1.55 -14.52 4.66
N SER A 89 -2.26 -13.40 4.59
CA SER A 89 -1.96 -12.34 3.62
C SER A 89 -0.57 -11.73 3.85
N LEU A 90 -0.22 -11.44 5.11
CA LEU A 90 1.07 -10.88 5.48
C LEU A 90 2.21 -11.86 5.21
N MET A 91 2.01 -13.16 5.48
CA MET A 91 2.98 -14.19 5.12
C MET A 91 3.22 -14.24 3.62
N HIS A 92 2.16 -14.25 2.82
CA HIS A 92 2.28 -14.26 1.37
C HIS A 92 2.99 -13.01 0.83
N GLU A 93 2.64 -11.82 1.34
CA GLU A 93 3.29 -10.58 0.96
C GLU A 93 4.78 -10.56 1.35
N SER A 94 5.11 -11.08 2.53
CA SER A 94 6.50 -11.23 2.99
C SER A 94 7.31 -12.14 2.07
N GLU A 95 6.76 -13.28 1.67
CA GLU A 95 7.39 -14.21 0.74
C GLU A 95 7.64 -13.56 -0.63
N MET A 96 6.65 -12.83 -1.15
CA MET A 96 6.75 -12.10 -2.41
C MET A 96 7.81 -10.99 -2.35
N LEU A 97 7.88 -10.27 -1.22
CA LEU A 97 8.87 -9.22 -1.00
C LEU A 97 10.29 -9.81 -0.93
N GLU A 98 10.47 -10.94 -0.25
CA GLU A 98 11.76 -11.64 -0.21
C GLU A 98 12.16 -12.21 -1.58
N GLN A 99 11.21 -12.71 -2.38
CA GLN A 99 11.49 -13.12 -3.76
C GLN A 99 11.95 -11.94 -4.62
N ARG A 100 11.25 -10.80 -4.56
CA ARG A 100 11.65 -9.58 -5.30
C ARG A 100 13.03 -9.10 -4.86
N ARG A 101 13.32 -9.11 -3.56
CA ARG A 101 14.65 -8.78 -3.03
C ARG A 101 15.74 -9.70 -3.58
N ARG A 102 15.49 -11.00 -3.69
CA ARG A 102 16.43 -11.94 -4.32
C ARG A 102 16.66 -11.62 -5.79
N GLN A 103 15.60 -11.33 -6.54
CA GLN A 103 15.69 -10.96 -7.96
C GLN A 103 16.49 -9.67 -8.16
N ILE A 104 16.24 -8.64 -7.36
CA ILE A 104 17.00 -7.39 -7.40
C ILE A 104 18.48 -7.65 -7.16
N ARG A 105 18.83 -8.40 -6.11
CA ARG A 105 20.24 -8.75 -5.82
C ARG A 105 20.90 -9.52 -6.96
N GLU A 106 20.17 -10.43 -7.61
CA GLU A 106 20.70 -11.17 -8.76
C GLU A 106 20.98 -10.23 -9.95
N ILE A 107 20.06 -9.31 -10.24
CA ILE A 107 20.23 -8.31 -11.30
C ILE A 107 21.40 -7.38 -10.98
N GLU A 108 21.50 -6.89 -9.74
CA GLU A 108 22.61 -6.04 -9.29
C GLU A 108 23.96 -6.74 -9.46
N ASN A 109 24.04 -8.03 -9.08
CA ASN A 109 25.26 -8.81 -9.26
C ASN A 109 25.62 -9.01 -10.74
N LYS A 110 24.63 -9.30 -11.60
CA LYS A 110 24.86 -9.42 -13.04
C LYS A 110 25.33 -8.11 -13.65
N LEU A 111 24.72 -7.00 -13.26
CA LEU A 111 25.10 -5.67 -13.75
C LEU A 111 26.50 -5.28 -13.27
N ALA A 112 26.84 -5.57 -12.02
CA ALA A 112 28.18 -5.34 -11.47
C ALA A 112 29.24 -6.16 -12.21
N GLU A 113 28.95 -7.42 -12.53
CA GLU A 113 29.87 -8.27 -13.29
C GLU A 113 30.03 -7.79 -14.73
N GLN A 114 28.93 -7.44 -15.40
CA GLN A 114 28.96 -6.86 -16.75
C GLN A 114 29.79 -5.56 -16.76
N ALA A 115 29.59 -4.67 -15.78
CA ALA A 115 30.36 -3.44 -15.67
C ALA A 115 31.86 -3.70 -15.50
N ARG A 116 32.26 -4.70 -14.71
CA ARG A 116 33.66 -5.10 -14.56
C ARG A 116 34.26 -5.66 -15.84
N LEU A 117 33.48 -6.47 -16.58
CA LEU A 117 33.91 -7.03 -17.86
C LEU A 117 34.10 -5.94 -18.91
N GLU A 118 33.17 -5.00 -19.00
CA GLU A 118 33.27 -3.84 -19.91
C GLU A 118 34.45 -2.94 -19.54
N GLU A 119 34.64 -2.60 -18.26
CA GLU A 119 35.78 -1.79 -17.83
C GLU A 119 37.12 -2.49 -18.18
N SER A 120 37.19 -3.81 -17.99
CA SER A 120 38.34 -4.61 -18.37
C SER A 120 38.57 -4.62 -19.88
N ARG A 121 37.51 -4.71 -20.69
CA ARG A 121 37.55 -4.63 -22.15
C ARG A 121 38.02 -3.25 -22.60
N ASP A 122 37.45 -2.19 -22.07
CA ASP A 122 37.81 -0.81 -22.41
C ASP A 122 39.28 -0.52 -22.05
N ARG A 123 39.78 -0.97 -20.90
CA ARG A 123 41.21 -0.86 -20.56
C ARG A 123 42.11 -1.56 -21.58
N ARG A 124 41.71 -2.74 -22.08
CA ARG A 124 42.48 -3.45 -23.12
C ARG A 124 42.43 -2.70 -24.45
N LEU A 125 41.26 -2.25 -24.87
CA LEU A 125 41.09 -1.51 -26.12
C LEU A 125 41.85 -0.18 -26.09
N ASN A 126 41.78 0.58 -25.00
CA ASN A 126 42.51 1.84 -24.85
C ASN A 126 44.02 1.65 -24.95
N ARG A 127 44.57 0.58 -24.36
CA ARG A 127 45.99 0.25 -24.51
C ARG A 127 46.36 -0.06 -25.97
N LEU A 128 45.51 -0.79 -26.68
CA LEU A 128 45.74 -1.06 -28.11
C LEU A 128 45.67 0.23 -28.93
N VAL A 129 44.70 1.11 -28.65
CA VAL A 129 44.60 2.44 -29.27
C VAL A 129 45.87 3.24 -29.06
N GLU A 130 46.42 3.29 -27.85
CA GLU A 130 47.69 3.96 -27.55
C GLU A 130 48.85 3.39 -28.38
N ILE A 131 48.98 2.06 -28.44
CA ILE A 131 50.03 1.38 -29.21
C ILE A 131 49.94 1.73 -30.70
N TYR A 132 48.76 1.60 -31.30
CA TYR A 132 48.56 1.86 -32.73
C TYR A 132 48.66 3.36 -33.07
N THR A 133 48.27 4.25 -32.16
CA THR A 133 48.40 5.70 -32.36
C THR A 133 49.86 6.17 -32.26
N ALA A 134 50.68 5.51 -31.44
CA ALA A 134 52.10 5.81 -31.32
C ALA A 134 52.95 5.27 -32.49
N MET A 135 52.39 4.37 -33.30
CA MET A 135 53.08 3.75 -34.43
C MET A 135 53.01 4.64 -35.69
N PRO A 136 53.99 4.56 -36.61
CA PRO A 136 53.86 5.15 -37.94
C PRO A 136 52.55 4.71 -38.64
N PRO A 137 51.81 5.63 -39.31
CA PRO A 137 50.50 5.32 -39.85
C PRO A 137 50.48 4.21 -40.91
N ASP A 138 51.55 4.07 -41.69
CA ASP A 138 51.71 3.03 -42.70
C ASP A 138 51.88 1.64 -42.06
N ALA A 139 52.65 1.55 -40.96
CA ALA A 139 52.84 0.33 -40.20
C ALA A 139 51.55 -0.07 -39.46
N ALA A 140 50.84 0.90 -38.87
CA ALA A 140 49.54 0.67 -38.25
C ALA A 140 48.51 0.16 -39.28
N ALA A 141 48.44 0.78 -40.45
CA ALA A 141 47.54 0.36 -41.52
C ALA A 141 47.79 -1.09 -41.97
N LYS A 142 49.06 -1.46 -42.18
CA LYS A 142 49.45 -2.82 -42.55
C LYS A 142 49.11 -3.85 -41.47
N GLN A 143 49.31 -3.53 -40.19
CA GLN A 143 48.95 -4.45 -39.10
C GLN A 143 47.43 -4.63 -38.96
N LEU A 144 46.67 -3.54 -39.07
CA LEU A 144 45.20 -3.57 -38.94
C LEU A 144 44.51 -4.19 -40.16
N GLU A 145 45.14 -4.18 -41.34
CA GLU A 145 44.58 -4.74 -42.57
C GLU A 145 44.12 -6.20 -42.39
N GLY A 146 44.94 -7.03 -41.73
CA GLY A 146 44.69 -8.46 -41.50
C GLY A 146 43.92 -8.80 -40.22
N GLN A 147 43.48 -7.80 -39.45
CA GLN A 147 42.72 -8.01 -38.22
C GLN A 147 41.23 -8.14 -38.48
N GLU A 148 40.51 -8.70 -37.51
CA GLU A 148 39.05 -8.80 -37.54
C GLU A 148 38.41 -7.41 -37.59
N ASP A 149 37.46 -7.23 -38.51
CA ASP A 149 36.78 -5.96 -38.74
C ASP A 149 36.14 -5.37 -37.49
N GLY A 150 35.53 -6.19 -36.63
CA GLY A 150 34.90 -5.73 -35.39
C GLY A 150 35.91 -5.07 -34.45
N LEU A 151 37.06 -5.73 -34.23
CA LEU A 151 38.15 -5.17 -33.43
C LEU A 151 38.72 -3.89 -34.05
N VAL A 152 38.95 -3.88 -35.36
CA VAL A 152 39.48 -2.69 -36.04
C VAL A 152 38.52 -1.52 -35.93
N VAL A 153 37.22 -1.75 -36.14
CA VAL A 153 36.17 -0.74 -35.97
C VAL A 153 36.16 -0.22 -34.53
N ASP A 154 36.18 -1.09 -33.53
CA ASP A 154 36.21 -0.74 -32.11
C ASP A 154 37.41 0.17 -31.75
N LEU A 155 38.58 -0.12 -32.32
CA LEU A 155 39.80 0.66 -32.13
C LEU A 155 39.72 2.00 -32.85
N LEU A 156 39.32 2.02 -34.13
CA LEU A 156 39.23 3.24 -34.92
C LEU A 156 38.18 4.22 -34.36
N GLN A 157 37.04 3.73 -33.86
CA GLN A 157 36.02 4.58 -33.22
C GLN A 157 36.49 5.24 -31.93
N ARG A 158 37.46 4.63 -31.23
CA ARG A 158 38.06 5.16 -30.01
C ARG A 158 39.28 6.06 -30.28
N MET A 159 39.80 6.05 -31.50
CA MET A 159 40.88 6.94 -31.94
C MET A 159 40.34 8.33 -32.31
N ARG A 160 41.22 9.33 -32.31
CA ARG A 160 40.87 10.65 -32.86
C ARG A 160 40.69 10.58 -34.38
N ALA A 161 39.71 11.31 -34.89
CA ALA A 161 39.34 11.28 -36.30
C ALA A 161 40.48 11.68 -37.27
N ASP A 162 41.38 12.57 -36.86
CA ASP A 162 42.57 12.97 -37.62
C ASP A 162 43.51 11.78 -37.84
N ILE A 163 43.78 11.01 -36.79
CA ILE A 163 44.63 9.81 -36.85
C ILE A 163 43.98 8.72 -37.70
N VAL A 164 42.68 8.49 -37.50
CA VAL A 164 41.90 7.51 -38.28
C VAL A 164 41.96 7.82 -39.77
N ALA A 165 41.78 9.08 -40.17
CA ALA A 165 41.84 9.49 -41.57
C ALA A 165 43.20 9.19 -42.20
N ILE A 166 44.29 9.45 -41.47
CA ILE A 166 45.66 9.18 -41.94
C ILE A 166 45.89 7.67 -42.08
N ILE A 167 45.48 6.86 -41.10
CA ILE A 167 45.63 5.39 -41.15
C ILE A 167 44.82 4.79 -42.31
N LEU A 168 43.55 5.19 -42.47
CA LEU A 168 42.70 4.71 -43.57
C LEU A 168 43.26 5.10 -44.95
N ALA A 169 43.90 6.26 -45.06
CA ALA A 169 44.56 6.68 -46.30
C ALA A 169 45.78 5.81 -46.68
N GLN A 170 46.38 5.12 -45.71
CA GLN A 170 47.49 4.18 -45.94
C GLN A 170 47.02 2.73 -46.17
N MET A 171 45.71 2.46 -46.05
CA MET A 171 45.13 1.14 -46.32
C MET A 171 44.73 0.97 -47.80
N PRO A 172 44.56 -0.26 -48.29
CA PRO A 172 43.92 -0.52 -49.57
C PRO A 172 42.51 0.09 -49.62
N ARG A 173 42.13 0.63 -50.78
CA ARG A 173 40.86 1.35 -50.98
C ARG A 173 39.64 0.51 -50.57
N GLU A 174 39.64 -0.75 -50.95
CA GLU A 174 38.57 -1.71 -50.67
C GLU A 174 38.42 -1.91 -49.16
N ARG A 175 39.56 -2.05 -48.46
CA ARG A 175 39.60 -2.25 -47.01
C ARG A 175 39.11 -1.03 -46.26
N ALA A 176 39.63 0.15 -46.59
CA ALA A 176 39.22 1.41 -45.97
C ALA A 176 37.72 1.65 -46.15
N THR A 177 37.19 1.43 -47.35
CA THR A 177 35.75 1.56 -47.65
C THR A 177 34.91 0.61 -46.81
N ALA A 178 35.33 -0.66 -46.69
CA ALA A 178 34.62 -1.65 -45.89
C ALA A 178 34.56 -1.27 -44.40
N LEU A 179 35.68 -0.81 -43.83
CA LEU A 179 35.74 -0.38 -42.43
C LEU A 179 34.90 0.89 -42.19
N THR A 180 34.96 1.88 -43.08
CA THR A 180 34.12 3.10 -42.98
C THR A 180 32.63 2.77 -43.04
N LEU A 181 32.22 1.87 -43.92
CA LEU A 181 30.82 1.44 -44.00
C LEU A 181 30.35 0.73 -42.73
N LYS A 182 31.22 -0.06 -42.11
CA LYS A 182 30.93 -0.74 -40.84
C LYS A 182 30.83 0.25 -39.68
N MET A 183 31.70 1.26 -39.61
CA MET A 183 31.62 2.32 -38.61
C MET A 183 30.35 3.18 -38.75
N GLY A 184 29.90 3.43 -39.98
CA GLY A 184 28.72 4.26 -40.27
C GLY A 184 27.38 3.53 -40.13
N ARG A 185 27.37 2.21 -39.97
CA ARG A 185 26.15 1.44 -39.70
C ARG A 185 26.05 1.20 -38.19
N PRO A 186 24.93 1.56 -37.54
CA PRO A 186 24.72 1.18 -36.15
C PRO A 186 24.73 -0.35 -36.08
N GLU A 187 25.55 -0.92 -35.19
CA GLU A 187 25.49 -2.34 -34.88
C GLU A 187 24.08 -2.63 -34.36
N THR A 188 23.31 -3.41 -35.11
CA THR A 188 22.03 -3.94 -34.64
C THR A 188 22.34 -4.93 -33.54
N VAL A 189 22.29 -4.46 -32.29
CA VAL A 189 22.29 -5.32 -31.10
C VAL A 189 21.13 -6.29 -31.27
N THR A 190 21.44 -7.52 -31.66
CA THR A 190 20.46 -8.59 -31.69
C THR A 190 20.25 -8.96 -30.22
N GLN A 191 19.08 -8.56 -29.71
CA GLN A 191 18.62 -8.83 -28.35
C GLN A 191 18.43 -10.32 -28.12
#